data_AF-A0A661CJY9-F1
#
_entry.id   AF-A0A661CJY9-F1
#
_cell.length_a   1.000
_cell.length_b   1.000
_cell.length_c   1.000
_cell.angle_alpha   90.00
_cell.angle_beta   90.00
_cell.angle_gamma   90.00
#
_symmetry.space_group_name_H-M   'P 1'
#
loop_
_entity.id
_entity.type
_entity.pdbx_description
1 polymer ?
#
loop_
_entity_poly.entity_id
_entity_poly.type
_entity_poly.pdbx_seq_one_letter_code
_entity_poly.pdbx_strand_id
1 'polypeptide(L)'
;MMAKQKLYALDFDGVICDSAVETGITGWKVALQLWQDMPAKTPADIINQFREVRPVMETGYEAILIIRLLFEGVSPERLLNDFTGSINTLLDRENLTVDKLKSLFGETRDHWINRDLDEWVEMNPLFDGISSKLKQIDPKQCYIITTKQERFVSHILDANKLTLPPEQIFGLDRKLSKQQILADLSA
;
A
#
# COMPACT_ATOMS: atom_id res chain seq x y z
N MET A 1 1.94 10.44 -41.15
CA MET A 1 1.40 10.46 -39.77
C MET A 1 2.26 9.54 -38.92
N MET A 2 2.84 10.02 -37.83
CA MET A 2 3.37 9.11 -36.81
C MET A 2 2.18 8.35 -36.21
N ALA A 3 2.27 7.02 -36.13
CA ALA A 3 1.25 6.24 -35.46
C ALA A 3 1.16 6.68 -34.00
N LYS A 4 -0.05 6.96 -33.51
CA LYS A 4 -0.27 7.34 -32.11
C LYS A 4 0.14 6.14 -31.24
N GLN A 5 1.24 6.27 -30.50
CA GLN A 5 1.76 5.20 -29.66
C GLN A 5 0.84 5.04 -28.44
N LYS A 6 0.39 3.81 -28.17
CA LYS A 6 -0.43 3.50 -27.02
C LYS A 6 0.46 3.40 -25.78
N LEU A 7 0.12 4.13 -24.72
CA LEU A 7 0.76 4.03 -23.41
C LEU A 7 -0.21 3.39 -22.40
N TYR A 8 0.35 2.69 -21.42
CA TYR A 8 -0.33 2.16 -20.25
C TYR A 8 0.20 2.91 -19.04
N ALA A 9 -0.67 3.65 -18.36
CA ALA A 9 -0.37 4.30 -17.09
C ALA A 9 -1.22 3.63 -16.02
N LEU A 10 -0.59 2.85 -15.14
CA LEU A 10 -1.26 1.95 -14.20
C LEU A 10 -1.00 2.40 -12.77
N ASP A 11 -2.02 2.34 -11.93
CA ASP A 11 -1.80 2.35 -10.49
C ASP A 11 -1.21 1.01 -10.04
N PHE A 12 -0.66 0.98 -8.82
CA PHE A 12 -0.02 -0.22 -8.29
C PHE A 12 -0.90 -0.95 -7.27
N ASP A 13 -1.08 -0.37 -6.09
CA ASP A 13 -1.87 -0.97 -5.01
C ASP A 13 -3.36 -0.99 -5.40
N GLY A 14 -4.00 -2.17 -5.35
CA GLY A 14 -5.41 -2.35 -5.73
C GLY A 14 -5.66 -2.48 -7.25
N VAL A 15 -4.61 -2.39 -8.08
CA VAL A 15 -4.70 -2.59 -9.54
C VAL A 15 -3.74 -3.68 -10.02
N ILE A 16 -2.46 -3.54 -9.70
CA ILE A 16 -1.42 -4.54 -10.02
C ILE A 16 -1.24 -5.51 -8.85
N CYS A 17 -1.13 -4.98 -7.64
CA CYS A 17 -0.80 -5.70 -6.42
C CYS A 17 -1.98 -5.73 -5.44
N ASP A 18 -2.30 -6.91 -4.92
CA ASP A 18 -3.19 -7.09 -3.77
C ASP A 18 -2.41 -6.89 -2.46
N SER A 19 -2.04 -5.65 -2.18
CA SER A 19 -1.25 -5.28 -1.01
C SER A 19 -2.05 -5.18 0.29
N ALA A 20 -3.34 -5.56 0.29
CA ALA A 20 -4.18 -5.40 1.49
C ALA A 20 -3.67 -6.23 2.68
N VAL A 21 -3.18 -7.44 2.42
CA VAL A 21 -2.67 -8.35 3.46
C VAL A 21 -1.40 -7.76 4.07
N GLU A 22 -0.39 -7.44 3.26
CA GLU A 22 0.82 -6.82 3.77
C GLU A 22 0.54 -5.52 4.52
N THR A 23 -0.30 -4.64 3.96
CA THR A 23 -0.60 -3.35 4.60
C THR A 23 -1.25 -3.53 5.96
N GLY A 24 -2.24 -4.44 6.07
CA GLY A 24 -2.89 -4.76 7.34
C GLY A 24 -1.93 -5.42 8.36
N ILE A 25 -1.09 -6.35 7.91
CA ILE A 25 -0.09 -7.00 8.76
C ILE A 25 0.96 -6.00 9.25
N THR A 26 1.45 -5.11 8.39
CA THR A 26 2.36 -4.03 8.79
C THR A 26 1.69 -3.12 9.83
N GLY A 27 0.41 -2.77 9.63
CA GLY A 27 -0.40 -2.04 10.61
C GLY A 27 -0.44 -2.75 11.97
N TRP A 28 -0.66 -4.06 11.97
CA TRP A 28 -0.65 -4.89 13.19
C TRP A 28 0.73 -4.93 13.87
N LYS A 29 1.81 -5.11 13.09
CA LYS A 29 3.20 -5.13 13.60
C LYS A 29 3.58 -3.80 14.25
N VAL A 30 3.13 -2.67 13.72
CA VAL A 30 3.34 -1.36 14.36
C VAL A 30 2.43 -1.21 15.59
N ALA A 31 1.18 -1.66 15.52
CA ALA A 31 0.26 -1.61 16.65
C ALA A 31 0.81 -2.36 17.89
N LEU A 32 1.47 -3.51 17.70
CA LEU A 32 2.19 -4.24 18.75
C LEU A 32 3.31 -3.43 19.42
N GLN A 33 3.92 -2.48 18.71
CA GLN A 33 4.97 -1.61 19.25
C GLN A 33 4.37 -0.43 20.05
N LEU A 34 3.18 0.02 19.67
CA LEU A 34 2.52 1.19 20.27
C LEU A 34 1.66 0.84 21.49
N TRP A 35 0.97 -0.30 21.46
CA TRP A 35 -0.03 -0.66 22.45
C TRP A 35 0.24 -2.02 23.09
N GLN A 36 0.41 -2.04 24.41
CA GLN A 36 0.83 -3.22 25.18
C GLN A 36 -0.24 -4.32 25.29
N ASP A 37 -1.50 -3.97 25.09
CA ASP A 37 -2.66 -4.87 25.12
C ASP A 37 -2.89 -5.61 23.78
N MET A 38 -2.14 -5.27 22.73
CA MET A 38 -2.23 -5.95 21.44
C MET A 38 -1.71 -7.40 21.55
N PRO A 39 -2.48 -8.41 21.12
CA PRO A 39 -2.04 -9.79 21.20
C PRO A 39 -0.96 -10.07 20.14
N ALA A 40 0.09 -10.80 20.53
CA ALA A 40 1.20 -11.13 19.64
C ALA A 40 0.79 -11.84 18.34
N LYS A 41 -0.32 -12.59 18.36
CA LYS A 41 -0.91 -13.20 17.18
C LYS A 41 -2.06 -12.34 16.66
N THR A 42 -2.02 -12.05 15.37
CA THR A 42 -3.09 -11.39 14.63
C THR A 42 -4.37 -12.26 14.66
N PRO A 43 -5.53 -11.73 15.10
CA PRO A 43 -6.80 -12.43 15.05
C PRO A 43 -7.16 -12.84 13.61
N ALA A 44 -7.76 -14.02 13.44
CA ALA A 44 -7.98 -14.62 12.12
C ALA A 44 -8.78 -13.73 11.16
N ASP A 45 -9.74 -12.94 11.67
CA ASP A 45 -10.66 -12.15 10.85
C ASP A 45 -10.27 -10.67 10.68
N ILE A 46 -9.25 -10.20 11.41
CA ILE A 46 -8.92 -8.76 11.41
C ILE A 46 -8.47 -8.28 10.03
N ILE A 47 -7.83 -9.14 9.24
CA ILE A 47 -7.38 -8.79 7.88
C ILE A 47 -8.56 -8.72 6.91
N ASN A 48 -9.60 -9.52 7.11
CA ASN A 48 -10.82 -9.43 6.30
C ASN A 48 -11.56 -8.12 6.61
N GLN A 49 -11.72 -7.79 7.90
CA GLN A 49 -12.30 -6.53 8.33
C GLN A 49 -11.46 -5.33 7.83
N PHE A 50 -10.13 -5.43 7.87
CA PHE A 50 -9.25 -4.42 7.30
C PHE A 50 -9.48 -4.24 5.79
N ARG A 51 -9.65 -5.34 5.04
CA ARG A 51 -9.98 -5.29 3.60
C ARG A 51 -11.30 -4.56 3.35
N GLU A 52 -12.31 -4.75 4.19
CA GLU A 52 -13.59 -4.03 4.08
C GLU A 52 -13.44 -2.53 4.30
N VAL A 53 -12.60 -2.09 5.23
CA VAL A 53 -12.36 -0.67 5.54
C VAL A 53 -11.40 -0.01 4.54
N ARG A 54 -10.60 -0.80 3.82
CA ARG A 54 -9.58 -0.29 2.89
C ARG A 54 -10.05 0.79 1.90
N PRO A 55 -11.29 0.80 1.37
CA PRO A 55 -11.73 1.84 0.43
C PRO A 55 -11.68 3.28 0.95
N VAL A 56 -11.74 3.51 2.27
CA VAL A 56 -11.62 4.86 2.87
C VAL A 56 -10.20 5.23 3.28
N MET A 57 -9.26 4.28 3.21
CA MET A 57 -7.85 4.52 3.52
C MET A 57 -7.18 5.26 2.36
N GLU A 58 -6.50 6.36 2.66
CA GLU A 58 -5.79 7.18 1.69
C GLU A 58 -4.29 6.93 1.72
N THR A 59 -3.75 6.62 2.90
CA THR A 59 -2.30 6.47 3.11
C THR A 59 -1.95 5.25 3.95
N GLY A 60 -0.76 4.67 3.72
CA GLY A 60 -0.40 3.40 4.35
C GLY A 60 -0.35 3.42 5.88
N TYR A 61 0.02 4.54 6.51
CA TYR A 61 0.14 4.61 7.98
C TYR A 61 -1.21 4.51 8.68
N GLU A 62 -2.31 4.87 8.02
CA GLU A 62 -3.66 4.76 8.56
C GLU A 62 -4.05 3.32 8.88
N ALA A 63 -3.40 2.33 8.24
CA ALA A 63 -3.58 0.93 8.55
C ALA A 63 -3.31 0.61 10.02
N ILE A 64 -2.39 1.33 10.67
CA ILE A 64 -2.11 1.19 12.11
C ILE A 64 -3.36 1.53 12.93
N LEU A 65 -4.01 2.63 12.59
CA LEU A 65 -5.19 3.15 13.29
C LEU A 65 -6.43 2.30 13.00
N ILE A 66 -6.62 1.90 11.74
CA ILE A 66 -7.71 0.97 11.35
C ILE A 66 -7.59 -0.33 12.14
N ILE A 67 -6.40 -0.93 12.15
CA ILE A 67 -6.16 -2.19 12.88
C ILE A 67 -6.44 -2.01 14.38
N ARG A 68 -6.01 -0.90 14.98
CA ARG A 68 -6.28 -0.62 16.39
C ARG A 68 -7.79 -0.53 16.67
N LEU A 69 -8.53 0.21 15.85
CA LEU A 69 -9.98 0.40 16.03
C LEU A 69 -10.75 -0.89 15.83
N LEU A 70 -10.40 -1.68 14.80
CA LEU A 70 -11.00 -3.00 14.58
C LEU A 70 -10.72 -3.95 15.76
N PHE A 71 -9.50 -3.92 16.31
CA PHE A 71 -9.15 -4.69 17.50
C PHE A 71 -9.96 -4.26 18.74
N GLU A 72 -10.24 -2.97 18.89
CA GLU A 72 -11.11 -2.43 19.95
C GLU A 72 -12.61 -2.74 19.72
N GLY A 73 -12.96 -3.44 18.63
CA GLY A 73 -14.32 -3.87 18.33
C GLY A 73 -15.15 -2.83 17.56
N VAL A 74 -14.52 -1.79 17.00
CA VAL A 74 -15.19 -0.89 16.07
C VAL A 74 -15.50 -1.66 14.78
N SER A 75 -16.75 -1.65 14.34
CA SER A 75 -17.14 -2.39 13.12
C SER A 75 -16.59 -1.73 11.85
N PRO A 76 -16.34 -2.51 10.77
CA PRO A 76 -16.01 -1.97 9.46
C PRO A 76 -17.02 -0.94 8.96
N GLU A 77 -18.31 -1.20 9.12
CA GLU A 77 -19.39 -0.27 8.74
C GLU A 77 -19.24 1.10 9.41
N ARG A 78 -18.91 1.14 10.71
CA ARG A 78 -18.70 2.40 11.42
C ARG A 78 -17.50 3.15 10.88
N LEU A 79 -16.40 2.45 10.58
CA LEU A 79 -15.21 3.07 10.01
C LEU A 79 -15.46 3.58 8.58
N LEU A 80 -16.26 2.87 7.79
CA LEU A 80 -16.66 3.32 6.45
C LEU A 80 -17.54 4.57 6.50
N ASN A 81 -18.41 4.70 7.51
CA ASN A 81 -19.32 5.83 7.67
C ASN A 81 -18.66 7.08 8.27
N ASP A 82 -17.70 6.92 9.20
CA ASP A 82 -17.01 8.04 9.86
C ASP A 82 -15.51 7.72 10.07
N PHE A 83 -14.80 7.59 8.96
CA PHE A 83 -13.38 7.26 8.98
C PHE A 83 -12.55 8.35 9.65
N THR A 84 -12.64 9.58 9.12
CA THR A 84 -11.85 10.73 9.57
C THR A 84 -12.11 11.06 11.04
N GLY A 85 -13.38 11.01 11.49
CA GLY A 85 -13.73 11.24 12.89
C GLY A 85 -13.13 10.17 13.81
N SER A 86 -13.22 8.90 13.39
CA SER A 86 -12.70 7.76 14.16
C SER A 86 -11.17 7.81 14.32
N ILE A 87 -10.42 8.07 13.23
CA ILE A 87 -8.95 8.12 13.30
C ILE A 87 -8.45 9.34 14.06
N ASN A 88 -9.08 10.51 13.90
CA ASN A 88 -8.67 11.73 14.62
C ASN A 88 -8.91 11.58 16.12
N THR A 89 -10.05 11.00 16.51
CA THR A 89 -10.35 10.70 17.92
C THR A 89 -9.27 9.79 18.52
N LEU A 90 -8.82 8.77 17.76
CA LEU A 90 -7.76 7.87 18.22
C LEU A 90 -6.41 8.57 18.33
N LEU A 91 -6.03 9.39 17.35
CA LEU A 91 -4.79 10.16 17.38
C LEU A 91 -4.71 11.07 18.61
N ASP A 92 -5.80 11.78 18.90
CA ASP A 92 -5.89 12.68 20.06
C ASP A 92 -5.84 11.90 21.38
N ARG A 93 -6.60 10.80 21.47
CA ARG A 93 -6.66 9.94 22.66
C ARG A 93 -5.29 9.36 23.03
N GLU A 94 -4.50 8.98 22.03
CA GLU A 94 -3.19 8.32 22.20
C GLU A 94 -2.01 9.30 22.11
N ASN A 95 -2.27 10.59 21.87
CA ASN A 95 -1.25 11.63 21.63
C ASN A 95 -0.23 11.21 20.54
N LEU A 96 -0.75 10.66 19.43
CA LEU A 96 0.04 10.19 18.30
C LEU A 96 0.11 11.27 17.21
N THR A 97 1.26 11.36 16.53
CA THR A 97 1.44 12.24 15.39
C THR A 97 1.51 11.46 14.09
N VAL A 98 0.96 12.03 13.02
CA VAL A 98 1.00 11.44 11.67
C VAL A 98 2.43 11.13 11.23
N ASP A 99 3.39 12.03 11.49
CA ASP A 99 4.78 11.82 11.08
C ASP A 99 5.44 10.64 11.80
N LYS A 100 5.15 10.46 13.10
CA LYS A 100 5.63 9.30 13.85
C LYS A 100 5.07 8.00 13.27
N LEU A 101 3.77 7.97 12.96
CA LEU A 101 3.13 6.80 12.37
C LEU A 101 3.68 6.47 10.98
N LYS A 102 3.90 7.49 10.13
CA LYS A 102 4.55 7.31 8.83
C LYS A 102 5.95 6.72 8.96
N SER A 103 6.77 7.21 9.90
CA SER A 103 8.11 6.68 10.16
C SER A 103 8.05 5.21 10.58
N LEU A 104 7.27 4.90 11.62
CA LEU A 104 7.13 3.53 12.14
C LEU A 104 6.61 2.55 11.09
N PHE A 105 5.63 2.97 10.27
CA PHE A 105 5.09 2.15 9.19
C PHE A 105 6.11 1.89 8.08
N GLY A 106 6.93 2.89 7.73
CA GLY A 106 8.04 2.73 6.80
C GLY A 106 9.12 1.78 7.33
N GLU A 107 9.64 2.06 8.53
CA GLU A 107 10.70 1.29 9.17
C GLU A 107 10.31 -0.16 9.42
N THR A 108 9.05 -0.42 9.82
CA THR A 108 8.57 -1.79 10.04
C THR A 108 8.60 -2.62 8.75
N ARG A 109 8.27 -2.01 7.60
CA ARG A 109 8.38 -2.69 6.29
C ARG A 109 9.82 -2.94 5.92
N ASP A 110 10.69 -1.96 6.16
CA ASP A 110 12.11 -2.10 5.86
C ASP A 110 12.76 -3.20 6.69
N HIS A 111 12.46 -3.26 7.98
CA HIS A 111 12.90 -4.35 8.84
C HIS A 111 12.35 -5.70 8.40
N TRP A 112 11.10 -5.76 7.95
CA TRP A 112 10.53 -6.99 7.43
C TRP A 112 11.25 -7.45 6.16
N ILE A 113 11.39 -6.58 5.16
CA ILE A 113 12.10 -6.86 3.90
C ILE A 113 13.55 -7.29 4.14
N ASN A 114 14.27 -6.59 5.03
CA ASN A 114 15.67 -6.92 5.34
C ASN A 114 15.82 -8.27 6.05
N ARG A 115 14.81 -8.68 6.80
CA ARG A 115 14.81 -9.96 7.52
C ARG A 115 14.41 -11.11 6.61
N ASP A 116 13.35 -10.92 5.83
CA ASP A 116 12.74 -11.95 5.00
C ASP A 116 11.96 -11.30 3.84
N LEU A 117 12.66 -11.10 2.73
CA LEU A 117 12.07 -10.52 1.52
C LEU A 117 11.00 -11.45 0.92
N ASP A 118 11.23 -12.76 0.94
CA ASP A 118 10.31 -13.74 0.34
C ASP A 118 8.98 -13.74 1.09
N GLU A 119 9.00 -13.79 2.44
CA GLU A 119 7.80 -13.65 3.28
C GLU A 119 7.06 -12.33 2.99
N TRP A 120 7.78 -11.21 2.87
CA TRP A 120 7.15 -9.92 2.59
C TRP A 120 6.51 -9.87 1.18
N VAL A 121 7.14 -10.48 0.18
CA VAL A 121 6.61 -10.57 -1.19
C VAL A 121 5.38 -11.48 -1.25
N GLU A 122 5.35 -12.60 -0.52
CA GLU A 122 4.18 -13.48 -0.45
C GLU A 122 2.92 -12.76 0.05
N MET A 123 3.09 -11.73 0.88
CA MET A 123 2.01 -10.88 1.40
C MET A 123 1.61 -9.75 0.44
N ASN A 124 2.31 -9.60 -0.68
CA ASN A 124 2.03 -8.67 -1.78
C ASN A 124 1.83 -9.41 -3.11
N PRO A 125 0.86 -10.35 -3.21
CA PRO A 125 0.63 -11.05 -4.45
C PRO A 125 0.13 -10.09 -5.53
N LEU A 126 0.50 -10.38 -6.79
CA LEU A 126 -0.16 -9.73 -7.92
C LEU A 126 -1.58 -10.29 -8.08
N PHE A 127 -2.54 -9.46 -8.51
CA PHE A 127 -3.86 -9.98 -8.85
C PHE A 127 -3.78 -11.00 -10.00
N ASP A 128 -4.73 -11.94 -10.01
CA ASP A 128 -4.79 -13.00 -11.00
C ASP A 128 -4.73 -12.46 -12.44
N GLY A 129 -3.83 -13.04 -13.24
CA GLY A 129 -3.63 -12.66 -14.64
C GLY A 129 -2.82 -11.37 -14.88
N ILE A 130 -2.55 -10.55 -13.86
CA ILE A 130 -1.78 -9.30 -14.03
C ILE A 130 -0.36 -9.57 -14.51
N SER A 131 0.36 -10.53 -13.92
CA SER A 131 1.72 -10.88 -14.35
C SER A 131 1.77 -11.24 -15.84
N SER A 132 0.83 -12.08 -16.29
CA SER A 132 0.71 -12.48 -17.70
C SER A 132 0.38 -11.31 -18.61
N LYS A 133 -0.44 -10.36 -18.14
CA LYS A 133 -0.82 -9.18 -18.92
C LYS A 133 0.34 -8.20 -19.06
N LEU A 134 1.05 -7.90 -17.98
CA LEU A 134 2.18 -6.98 -17.99
C LEU A 134 3.32 -7.48 -18.89
N LYS A 135 3.56 -8.79 -18.94
CA LYS A 135 4.55 -9.41 -19.84
C LYS A 135 4.24 -9.25 -21.34
N GLN A 136 3.00 -8.92 -21.70
CA GLN A 136 2.60 -8.67 -23.10
C GLN A 136 2.75 -7.21 -23.52
N ILE A 137 3.03 -6.31 -22.58
CA ILE A 137 3.19 -4.88 -22.84
C ILE A 137 4.68 -4.60 -23.02
N ASP A 138 5.03 -3.84 -24.07
CA ASP A 138 6.41 -3.34 -24.21
C ASP A 138 6.75 -2.50 -22.96
N PRO A 139 7.84 -2.82 -22.21
CA PRO A 139 8.24 -2.05 -21.05
C PRO A 139 8.44 -0.56 -21.32
N LYS A 140 8.66 -0.12 -22.57
CA LYS A 140 8.74 1.30 -22.96
C LYS A 140 7.38 2.01 -23.05
N GLN A 141 6.30 1.25 -22.98
CA GLN A 141 4.92 1.74 -23.06
C GLN A 141 4.19 1.63 -21.72
N CYS A 142 4.86 1.17 -20.66
CA CYS A 142 4.22 0.82 -19.39
C CYS A 142 4.78 1.63 -18.24
N TYR A 143 3.93 2.49 -17.69
CA TYR A 143 4.23 3.37 -16.58
C TYR A 143 3.44 2.94 -15.36
N ILE A 144 4.10 2.93 -14.20
CA ILE A 144 3.45 2.78 -12.90
C ILE A 144 3.37 4.16 -12.26
N ILE A 145 2.18 4.58 -11.85
CA ILE A 145 1.94 5.86 -11.20
C ILE A 145 1.23 5.58 -9.88
N THR A 146 1.95 5.66 -8.77
CA THR A 146 1.47 5.17 -7.48
C THR A 146 1.87 6.08 -6.31
N THR A 147 1.15 5.97 -5.20
CA THR A 147 1.51 6.57 -3.91
C THR A 147 2.33 5.63 -3.03
N LYS A 148 2.71 4.44 -3.53
CA LYS A 148 3.71 3.56 -2.92
C LYS A 148 5.12 4.11 -3.14
N GLN A 149 6.03 3.87 -2.21
CA GLN A 149 7.46 4.15 -2.44
C GLN A 149 8.02 3.25 -3.53
N GLU A 150 8.88 3.79 -4.39
CA GLU A 150 9.36 3.11 -5.61
C GLU A 150 10.08 1.80 -5.29
N ARG A 151 10.89 1.80 -4.24
CA ARG A 151 11.64 0.61 -3.80
C ARG A 151 10.74 -0.61 -3.50
N PHE A 152 9.56 -0.40 -2.92
CA PHE A 152 8.63 -1.49 -2.64
C PHE A 152 7.98 -2.03 -3.92
N VAL A 153 7.70 -1.13 -4.88
CA VAL A 153 7.24 -1.53 -6.21
C VAL A 153 8.31 -2.39 -6.90
N SER A 154 9.57 -1.95 -6.89
CA SER A 154 10.69 -2.69 -7.49
C SER A 154 10.84 -4.10 -6.90
N HIS A 155 10.83 -4.25 -5.56
CA HIS A 155 10.91 -5.57 -4.92
C HIS A 155 9.82 -6.54 -5.41
N ILE A 156 8.57 -6.07 -5.53
CA ILE A 156 7.44 -6.89 -5.97
C ILE A 156 7.56 -7.24 -7.45
N LEU A 157 7.95 -6.28 -8.30
CA LEU A 157 8.15 -6.52 -9.73
C LEU A 157 9.28 -7.52 -9.99
N ASP A 158 10.41 -7.35 -9.31
CA ASP A 158 11.59 -8.21 -9.43
C ASP A 158 11.27 -9.65 -9.03
N ALA A 159 10.58 -9.85 -7.91
CA ALA A 159 10.16 -11.18 -7.47
C ALA A 159 9.20 -11.86 -8.47
N ASN A 160 8.44 -11.07 -9.24
CA ASN A 160 7.56 -11.55 -10.30
C ASN A 160 8.21 -11.64 -11.69
N LYS A 161 9.52 -11.35 -11.79
CA LYS A 161 10.31 -11.31 -13.02
C LYS A 161 9.70 -10.34 -14.05
N LEU A 162 9.24 -9.19 -13.57
CA LEU A 162 8.72 -8.09 -14.39
C LEU A 162 9.74 -6.97 -14.37
N THR A 163 10.24 -6.59 -15.55
CA THR A 163 11.23 -5.51 -15.66
C THR A 163 10.58 -4.27 -16.25
N LEU A 164 10.63 -3.18 -15.50
CA LEU A 164 10.27 -1.84 -15.95
C LEU A 164 11.45 -0.91 -15.72
N PRO A 165 11.73 0.04 -16.64
CA PRO A 165 12.76 1.03 -16.39
C PRO A 165 12.41 1.90 -15.18
N PRO A 166 13.35 2.19 -14.27
CA PRO A 166 13.09 2.96 -13.05
C PRO A 166 12.47 4.35 -13.31
N GLU A 167 12.77 4.97 -14.45
CA GLU A 167 12.19 6.24 -14.88
C GLU A 167 10.70 6.17 -15.25
N GLN A 168 10.15 4.96 -15.40
CA GLN A 168 8.73 4.72 -15.67
C GLN A 168 7.93 4.33 -14.41
N ILE A 169 8.60 4.22 -13.27
CA ILE A 169 7.97 4.01 -11.96
C ILE A 169 7.94 5.37 -11.26
N PHE A 170 6.76 5.97 -11.21
CA PHE A 170 6.51 7.21 -10.48
C PHE A 170 5.85 6.88 -9.15
N GLY A 171 6.67 6.74 -8.11
CA GLY A 171 6.19 6.50 -6.75
C GLY A 171 6.09 7.75 -5.90
N LEU A 172 5.77 7.55 -4.63
CA LEU A 172 5.63 8.60 -3.61
C LEU A 172 6.83 9.55 -3.54
N ASP A 173 8.03 9.01 -3.75
CA ASP A 173 9.30 9.70 -3.62
C ASP A 173 9.45 10.85 -4.63
N ARG A 174 8.70 10.82 -5.76
CA ARG A 174 8.71 11.87 -6.78
C ARG A 174 8.01 13.15 -6.36
N LYS A 175 7.10 13.09 -5.39
CA LYS A 175 6.28 14.24 -4.94
C LYS A 175 5.51 14.91 -6.10
N LEU A 176 5.08 14.12 -7.08
CA LEU A 176 4.26 14.55 -8.21
C LEU A 176 2.85 13.99 -8.07
N SER A 177 1.84 14.74 -8.55
CA SER A 177 0.47 14.24 -8.61
C SER A 177 0.28 13.31 -9.80
N LYS A 178 -0.68 12.37 -9.69
CA LYS A 178 -1.02 11.49 -10.82
C LYS A 178 -1.49 12.28 -12.04
N GLN A 179 -2.25 13.36 -11.81
CA GLN A 179 -2.75 14.22 -12.88
C GLN A 179 -1.60 14.90 -13.63
N GLN A 180 -0.58 15.37 -12.90
CA GLN A 180 0.60 16.00 -13.52
C GLN A 180 1.35 15.00 -14.40
N ILE A 181 1.64 13.81 -13.88
CA ILE A 181 2.36 12.77 -14.63
C ILE A 181 1.58 12.35 -15.88
N LEU A 182 0.26 12.17 -15.77
CA LEU A 182 -0.58 11.83 -16.92
C LEU A 182 -0.62 12.93 -17.98
N ALA A 183 -0.65 14.20 -17.57
CA ALA A 183 -0.56 15.33 -18.49
C ALA A 183 0.77 15.32 -19.25
N ASP A 184 1.89 15.14 -18.54
CA ASP A 184 3.24 15.09 -19.11
C ASP A 184 3.41 13.92 -20.10
N LEU A 185 2.84 12.75 -19.80
CA LEU A 185 2.88 11.58 -20.69
C LEU A 185 1.98 11.72 -21.93
N SER A 186 1.02 12.63 -21.91
CA SER A 186 0.04 12.84 -22.99
C SER A 186 0.39 13.98 -23.94
N ALA A 187 1.41 14.77 -23.60
CA ALA A 187 1.93 15.91 -24.37
C ALA A 187 2.77 15.46 -25.57
#